data_AF-A0AAV4JBN2-F1
#
_entry.id   AF-A0AAV4JBN2-F1
#
_cell.length_a   1.000
_cell.length_b   1.000
_cell.length_c   1.000
_cell.angle_alpha   90.00
_cell.angle_beta   90.00
_cell.angle_gamma   90.00
#
_symmetry.space_group_name_H-M   'P 1'
#
loop_
_entity.id
_entity.type
_entity.pdbx_description
1 polymer ?
#
loop_
_entity_poly.entity_id
_entity_poly.type
_entity_poly.pdbx_seq_one_letter_code
_entity_poly.pdbx_strand_id
1 'polypeptide(L)'
;MDLRLKQRAVIEFLTAEGCSPIEIYSCMKAIYGEMCLDKVLLTIFWDSEGVVHTEFLEQGNTVNSSKYVNILEKLKERLRRVRSEKVSIIHHDNARPHTSLETCTALDRLGLRTLPHPPYSPDLAPSHFFLFPKLKDYLKGNRYETDEDVKNAVLSWCRDNTADFFAGGIQQVVCRWQLCIEWDGDYVEK
;
A
#
# COMPACT_ATOMS: atom_id res chain seq x y z
N MET A 1 -26.49 -4.43 -21.03
CA MET A 1 -25.05 -4.64 -20.80
C MET A 1 -24.61 -3.67 -19.72
N ASP A 2 -24.27 -4.21 -18.55
CA ASP A 2 -23.87 -3.46 -17.35
C ASP A 2 -22.69 -2.52 -17.65
N LEU A 3 -22.79 -1.27 -17.18
CA LEU A 3 -21.81 -0.21 -17.48
C LEU A 3 -20.40 -0.60 -17.03
N ARG A 4 -20.29 -1.28 -15.88
CA ARG A 4 -19.00 -1.76 -15.37
C ARG A 4 -18.41 -2.87 -16.22
N LEU A 5 -19.24 -3.75 -16.79
CA LEU A 5 -18.80 -4.74 -17.77
C LEU A 5 -18.26 -4.07 -19.05
N LYS A 6 -18.89 -2.98 -19.52
CA LYS A 6 -18.37 -2.20 -20.66
C LYS A 6 -17.00 -1.59 -20.33
N GLN A 7 -16.90 -0.96 -19.17
CA GLN A 7 -15.67 -0.33 -18.72
C GLN A 7 -14.53 -1.32 -18.54
N ARG A 8 -14.81 -2.51 -17.98
CA ARG A 8 -13.84 -3.59 -17.85
C ARG A 8 -13.37 -4.09 -19.20
N ALA A 9 -14.27 -4.30 -20.17
CA ALA A 9 -13.90 -4.71 -21.51
C ALA A 9 -12.99 -3.67 -22.20
N VAL A 10 -13.24 -2.38 -21.98
CA VAL A 10 -12.38 -1.29 -22.49
C VAL A 10 -11.01 -1.30 -21.81
N ILE A 11 -10.94 -1.51 -20.49
CA ILE A 11 -9.65 -1.64 -19.79
C ILE A 11 -8.87 -2.85 -20.30
N GLU A 12 -9.51 -4.01 -20.42
CA GLU A 12 -8.88 -5.23 -20.91
C GLU A 12 -8.35 -5.04 -22.35
N PHE A 13 -9.13 -4.38 -23.21
CA PHE A 13 -8.72 -4.02 -24.57
C PHE A 13 -7.51 -3.07 -24.57
N LEU A 14 -7.57 -1.94 -23.85
CA LEU A 14 -6.47 -0.97 -23.83
C LEU A 14 -5.20 -1.53 -23.15
N THR A 15 -5.36 -2.42 -22.17
CA THR A 15 -4.23 -3.14 -21.57
C THR A 15 -3.57 -4.07 -22.60
N ALA A 16 -4.38 -4.77 -23.42
CA ALA A 16 -3.86 -5.62 -24.49
C ALA A 16 -3.16 -4.82 -25.61
N GLU A 17 -3.61 -3.59 -25.87
CA GLU A 17 -2.94 -2.63 -26.78
C GLU A 17 -1.65 -2.04 -26.19
N GLY A 18 -1.29 -2.37 -24.95
CA GLY A 18 -0.07 -1.91 -24.29
C GLY A 18 -0.14 -0.50 -23.70
N CYS A 19 -1.33 0.08 -23.54
CA CYS A 19 -1.49 1.37 -22.87
C CYS A 19 -1.08 1.27 -21.40
N SER A 20 -0.40 2.30 -20.88
CA SER A 20 -0.05 2.36 -19.46
C SER A 20 -1.30 2.56 -18.59
N PRO A 21 -1.31 2.10 -17.32
CA PRO A 21 -2.44 2.29 -16.42
C PRO A 21 -2.90 3.74 -16.26
N ILE A 22 -1.97 4.70 -16.38
CA ILE A 22 -2.27 6.14 -16.31
C ILE A 22 -3.02 6.64 -17.55
N GLU A 23 -2.64 6.17 -18.73
CA GLU A 23 -3.30 6.50 -19.99
C GLU A 23 -4.69 5.88 -20.03
N ILE A 24 -4.79 4.60 -19.65
CA ILE A 24 -6.07 3.89 -19.53
C ILE A 24 -7.01 4.68 -18.62
N TYR A 25 -6.56 5.03 -17.40
CA TYR A 25 -7.38 5.81 -16.49
C TYR A 25 -7.79 7.18 -17.07
N SER A 26 -6.88 7.87 -17.76
CA SER A 26 -7.19 9.17 -18.37
C SER A 26 -8.24 9.05 -19.47
N CYS A 27 -8.11 8.05 -20.36
CA CYS A 27 -9.11 7.74 -21.39
C CYS A 27 -10.46 7.35 -20.79
N MET A 28 -10.44 6.47 -19.79
CA MET A 28 -11.64 6.03 -19.09
C MET A 28 -12.36 7.20 -18.43
N LYS A 29 -11.61 8.09 -17.76
CA LYS A 29 -12.18 9.27 -17.12
C LYS A 29 -12.74 10.28 -18.11
N ALA A 30 -12.10 10.45 -19.27
CA ALA A 30 -12.60 11.32 -20.34
C ALA A 30 -13.92 10.82 -20.95
N ILE A 31 -14.08 9.50 -21.09
CA ILE A 31 -15.27 8.89 -21.72
C ILE A 31 -16.42 8.70 -20.72
N TYR A 32 -16.12 8.18 -19.53
CA TYR A 32 -17.13 7.79 -18.55
C TYR A 32 -17.40 8.85 -17.48
N GLY A 33 -16.57 9.91 -17.39
CA GLY A 33 -16.78 11.01 -16.46
C GLY A 33 -16.89 10.54 -15.01
N GLU A 34 -17.94 10.97 -14.32
CA GLU A 34 -18.28 10.54 -12.95
C GLU A 34 -18.70 9.07 -12.86
N MET A 35 -19.01 8.43 -13.98
CA MET A 35 -19.33 7.01 -14.00
C MET A 35 -18.08 6.13 -14.18
N CYS A 36 -16.90 6.71 -14.37
CA CYS A 36 -15.63 5.98 -14.49
C CYS A 36 -15.32 5.22 -13.20
N LEU A 37 -14.68 4.04 -13.33
CA LEU A 37 -14.27 3.21 -12.20
C LEU A 37 -13.65 4.02 -11.05
N ASP A 38 -14.24 3.83 -9.86
CA ASP A 38 -13.79 4.41 -8.61
C ASP A 38 -12.52 3.73 -8.11
N LYS A 39 -11.66 4.51 -7.47
CA LYS A 39 -10.45 4.03 -6.83
C LYS A 39 -10.42 4.50 -5.39
N VAL A 40 -10.32 3.54 -4.48
CA VAL A 40 -9.99 3.77 -3.08
C VAL A 40 -8.48 3.59 -2.89
N LEU A 41 -7.83 4.56 -2.26
CA LEU A 41 -6.42 4.45 -1.90
C LEU A 41 -6.30 3.99 -0.44
N LEU A 42 -5.61 2.87 -0.22
CA LEU A 42 -5.31 2.31 1.10
C LEU A 42 -3.88 2.66 1.52
N THR A 43 -3.74 3.24 2.71
CA THR A 43 -2.49 3.30 3.46
C THR A 43 -2.57 2.28 4.59
N ILE A 44 -1.59 1.37 4.68
CA ILE A 44 -1.57 0.30 5.67
C ILE A 44 -0.21 0.21 6.36
N PHE A 45 -0.23 0.16 7.69
CA PHE A 45 0.92 -0.10 8.55
C PHE A 45 0.71 -1.42 9.28
N TRP A 46 1.73 -2.27 9.26
CA TRP A 46 1.69 -3.62 9.82
C TRP A 46 3.07 -3.99 10.36
N ASP A 47 3.09 -4.92 11.30
CA ASP A 47 4.30 -5.51 11.88
C ASP A 47 4.19 -7.04 11.90
N SER A 48 5.15 -7.74 12.50
CA SER A 48 5.15 -9.20 12.58
C SER A 48 3.97 -9.81 13.35
N GLU A 49 3.22 -9.01 14.12
CA GLU A 49 2.04 -9.46 14.86
C GLU A 49 0.74 -9.17 14.12
N GLY A 50 0.74 -8.24 13.17
CA GLY A 50 -0.43 -7.93 12.36
C GLY A 50 -0.53 -6.49 11.90
N VAL A 51 -1.72 -6.15 11.41
CA VAL A 51 -2.03 -4.79 10.97
C VAL A 51 -2.20 -3.87 12.18
N VAL A 52 -1.45 -2.77 12.19
CA VAL A 52 -1.48 -1.77 13.26
C VAL A 52 -2.49 -0.68 12.93
N HIS A 53 -2.36 -0.07 11.74
CA HIS A 53 -3.21 1.06 11.31
C HIS A 53 -3.55 0.94 9.82
N THR A 54 -4.77 1.34 9.47
CA THR A 54 -5.24 1.43 8.09
C THR A 54 -5.98 2.75 7.91
N GLU A 55 -5.70 3.45 6.81
CA GLU A 55 -6.40 4.66 6.41
C GLU A 55 -6.84 4.52 4.95
N PHE A 56 -8.12 4.77 4.67
CA PHE A 56 -8.62 4.85 3.30
C PHE A 56 -8.78 6.33 2.94
N LEU A 57 -8.15 6.77 1.86
CA LEU A 57 -8.37 8.12 1.34
C LEU A 57 -9.63 8.15 0.49
N GLU A 58 -10.42 9.20 0.68
CA GLU A 58 -11.57 9.52 -0.17
C GLU A 58 -11.14 9.74 -1.63
N GLN A 59 -12.07 9.46 -2.55
CA GLN A 59 -11.86 9.51 -3.98
C GLN A 59 -11.23 10.85 -4.43
N GLY A 60 -10.29 10.79 -5.37
CA GLY A 60 -9.64 11.98 -5.95
C GLY A 60 -8.60 12.66 -5.06
N ASN A 61 -8.40 12.19 -3.83
CA ASN A 61 -7.38 12.74 -2.94
C ASN A 61 -6.03 12.02 -3.08
N THR A 62 -4.96 12.80 -3.27
CA THR A 62 -3.59 12.31 -3.18
C THR A 62 -3.08 12.44 -1.74
N VAL A 63 -2.25 11.50 -1.29
CA VAL A 63 -1.47 11.65 -0.05
C VAL A 63 -0.43 12.73 -0.30
N ASN A 64 -0.58 13.88 0.36
CA ASN A 64 0.47 14.88 0.48
C ASN A 64 1.17 14.75 1.84
N SER A 65 2.23 15.52 2.04
CA SER A 65 3.03 15.50 3.27
C SER A 65 2.18 15.70 4.53
N SER A 66 1.36 16.75 4.59
CA SER A 66 0.52 17.03 5.75
C SER A 66 -0.48 15.91 6.07
N LYS A 67 -1.10 15.30 5.05
CA LYS A 67 -1.97 14.13 5.25
C LYS A 67 -1.19 12.94 5.76
N TYR A 68 0.01 12.70 5.24
CA TYR A 68 0.87 11.62 5.71
C TYR A 68 1.29 11.82 7.17
N VAL A 69 1.64 13.05 7.57
CA VAL A 69 1.93 13.40 8.97
C VAL A 69 0.74 13.10 9.89
N ASN A 70 -0.47 13.47 9.50
CA ASN A 70 -1.68 13.15 10.28
C ASN A 70 -1.87 11.63 10.44
N ILE A 71 -1.55 10.84 9.41
CA ILE A 71 -1.60 9.37 9.50
C ILE A 71 -0.54 8.86 10.48
N LEU A 72 0.68 9.41 10.46
CA LEU A 72 1.75 9.04 11.40
C LEU A 72 1.39 9.36 12.86
N GLU A 73 0.70 10.48 13.11
CA GLU A 73 0.20 10.83 14.44
C GLU A 73 -0.82 9.78 14.94
N LYS A 74 -1.81 9.43 14.11
CA LYS A 74 -2.79 8.35 14.42
C LYS A 74 -2.09 7.00 14.64
N LEU A 75 -1.12 6.67 13.80
CA LEU A 75 -0.31 5.46 13.92
C LEU A 75 0.42 5.44 15.27
N LYS A 76 1.04 6.55 15.69
CA LYS A 76 1.76 6.64 16.97
C LYS A 76 0.83 6.41 18.16
N GLU A 77 -0.35 7.00 18.14
CA GLU A 77 -1.37 6.76 19.18
C GLU A 77 -1.79 5.30 19.24
N ARG A 78 -1.97 4.66 18.09
CA ARG A 78 -2.31 3.24 17.99
C ARG A 78 -1.19 2.36 18.54
N LEU A 79 0.06 2.61 18.13
CA LEU A 79 1.25 1.89 18.61
C LEU A 79 1.38 1.97 20.13
N ARG A 80 1.13 3.14 20.74
CA ARG A 80 1.14 3.29 22.21
C ARG A 80 0.13 2.38 22.91
N ARG A 81 -0.99 2.05 22.27
CA ARG A 81 -2.05 1.20 22.85
C ARG A 81 -1.79 -0.29 22.62
N VAL A 82 -1.34 -0.67 21.44
CA VAL A 82 -1.24 -2.08 21.03
C VAL A 82 0.18 -2.66 21.11
N ARG A 83 1.21 -1.80 21.20
CA ARG A 83 2.65 -2.15 21.17
C ARG A 83 3.45 -1.29 22.17
N SER A 84 2.88 -0.99 23.35
CA SER A 84 3.41 -0.03 24.33
C SER A 84 4.87 -0.28 24.75
N GLU A 85 5.30 -1.54 24.78
CA GLU A 85 6.64 -1.95 25.25
C GLU A 85 7.69 -2.03 24.13
N LYS A 86 7.32 -1.79 22.86
CA LYS A 86 8.19 -2.02 21.71
C LYS A 86 8.74 -0.72 21.13
N VAL A 87 10.02 -0.74 20.76
CA VAL A 87 10.62 0.33 19.95
C VAL A 87 10.11 0.18 18.52
N SER A 88 9.46 1.22 18.01
CA SER A 88 8.91 1.22 16.65
C SER A 88 9.91 1.80 15.66
N ILE A 89 10.27 1.00 14.66
CA ILE A 89 11.03 1.43 13.48
C ILE A 89 10.07 1.42 12.29
N ILE A 90 10.03 2.52 11.54
CA ILE A 90 9.21 2.67 10.35
C ILE A 90 10.05 2.33 9.11
N HIS A 91 9.55 1.43 8.29
CA HIS A 91 10.08 1.19 6.95
C HIS A 91 9.01 1.61 5.94
N HIS A 92 9.35 2.56 5.07
CA HIS A 92 8.50 3.07 3.99
C HIS A 92 9.36 3.44 2.78
N ASP A 93 8.72 3.57 1.61
CA ASP A 93 9.41 3.95 0.37
C ASP A 93 9.74 5.45 0.34
N ASN A 94 10.58 5.83 -0.64
CA ASN A 94 11.04 7.20 -0.82
C ASN A 94 10.05 8.09 -1.60
N ALA A 95 8.75 7.83 -1.48
CA ALA A 95 7.75 8.68 -2.12
C ALA A 95 7.86 10.13 -1.63
N ARG A 96 7.61 11.11 -2.51
CA ARG A 96 7.80 12.54 -2.18
C ARG A 96 7.16 13.01 -0.86
N PRO A 97 5.93 12.57 -0.49
CA PRO A 97 5.37 12.92 0.82
C PRO A 97 6.21 12.38 1.97
N HIS A 98 6.74 11.17 1.85
CA HIS A 98 7.46 10.44 2.89
C HIS A 98 8.83 11.04 3.21
N THR A 99 9.51 11.61 2.21
CA THR A 99 10.84 12.22 2.36
C THR A 99 10.80 13.74 2.52
N SER A 100 9.60 14.33 2.64
CA SER A 100 9.44 15.77 2.80
C SER A 100 9.98 16.25 4.15
N LEU A 101 10.48 17.48 4.22
CA LEU A 101 10.97 18.08 5.47
C LEU A 101 9.92 18.02 6.59
N GLU A 102 8.66 18.31 6.25
CA GLU A 102 7.51 18.24 7.16
C GLU A 102 7.37 16.83 7.77
N THR A 103 7.48 15.78 6.93
CA THR A 103 7.38 14.38 7.40
C THR A 103 8.59 13.97 8.23
N CYS A 104 9.80 14.32 7.82
CA CYS A 104 11.01 14.03 8.60
C CYS A 104 10.95 14.69 9.99
N THR A 105 10.57 15.96 10.07
CA THR A 105 10.38 16.66 11.35
C THR A 105 9.29 16.00 12.20
N ALA A 106 8.20 15.53 11.58
CA ALA A 106 7.15 14.82 12.31
C ALA A 106 7.62 13.47 12.87
N LEU A 107 8.39 12.69 12.10
CA LEU A 107 8.94 11.41 12.53
C LEU A 107 9.87 11.58 13.74
N ASP A 108 10.76 12.57 13.70
CA ASP A 108 11.66 12.92 14.80
C ASP A 108 10.86 13.32 16.05
N ARG A 109 9.88 14.22 15.90
CA ARG A 109 8.99 14.66 16.98
C ARG A 109 8.19 13.51 17.60
N LEU A 110 7.74 12.55 16.78
CA LEU A 110 6.99 11.37 17.24
C LEU A 110 7.90 10.27 17.81
N GLY A 111 9.22 10.42 17.72
CA GLY A 111 10.20 9.42 18.11
C GLY A 111 10.04 8.12 17.33
N LEU A 112 9.71 8.22 16.04
CA LEU A 112 9.61 7.10 15.11
C LEU A 112 10.89 7.07 14.28
N ARG A 113 11.76 6.07 14.51
CA ARG A 113 13.00 5.93 13.74
C ARG A 113 12.68 5.37 12.36
N THR A 114 13.25 5.96 11.31
CA THR A 114 13.09 5.45 9.95
C THR A 114 14.22 4.50 9.58
N LEU A 115 13.87 3.36 8.99
CA LEU A 115 14.82 2.45 8.38
C LEU A 115 15.16 2.95 6.96
N PRO A 116 16.45 3.07 6.59
CA PRO A 116 16.83 3.48 5.24
C PRO A 116 16.24 2.55 4.18
N HIS A 117 15.76 3.13 3.08
CA HIS A 117 15.23 2.40 1.94
C HIS A 117 15.94 2.87 0.66
N PRO A 118 16.51 1.97 -0.16
CA PRO A 118 17.12 2.34 -1.42
C PRO A 118 16.06 2.82 -2.44
N PRO A 119 16.40 3.77 -3.34
CA PRO A 119 15.52 4.15 -4.44
C PRO A 119 15.12 2.96 -5.33
N TYR A 120 13.91 2.99 -5.88
CA TYR A 120 13.42 2.03 -6.88
C TYR A 120 13.50 0.54 -6.47
N SER A 121 13.39 0.24 -5.17
CA SER A 121 13.57 -1.12 -4.63
C SER A 121 12.28 -1.71 -4.01
N PRO A 122 11.19 -1.85 -4.79
CA PRO A 122 9.93 -2.42 -4.29
C PRO A 122 10.09 -3.88 -3.85
N ASP A 123 11.03 -4.61 -4.44
CA ASP A 123 11.42 -5.98 -4.12
C ASP A 123 12.04 -6.12 -2.72
N LEU A 124 12.46 -5.02 -2.08
CA LEU A 124 12.96 -4.97 -0.71
C LEU A 124 11.91 -4.46 0.29
N ALA A 125 10.75 -4.01 -0.19
CA ALA A 125 9.69 -3.50 0.66
C ALA A 125 8.62 -4.56 0.96
N PRO A 126 8.42 -4.94 2.23
CA PRO A 126 7.53 -6.07 2.57
C PRO A 126 6.08 -5.82 2.17
N SER A 127 5.60 -4.57 2.19
CA SER A 127 4.27 -4.26 1.67
C SER A 127 4.14 -4.56 0.18
N HIS A 128 5.18 -4.32 -0.61
CA HIS A 128 5.17 -4.48 -2.06
C HIS A 128 5.39 -5.93 -2.51
N PHE A 129 6.38 -6.63 -1.97
CA PHE A 129 6.67 -8.01 -2.40
C PHE A 129 5.80 -9.06 -1.70
N PHE A 130 5.21 -8.77 -0.54
CA PHE A 130 4.47 -9.76 0.26
C PHE A 130 3.00 -9.39 0.47
N LEU A 131 2.71 -8.25 1.09
CA LEU A 131 1.34 -7.93 1.54
C LEU A 131 0.40 -7.66 0.36
N PHE A 132 0.76 -6.72 -0.52
CA PHE A 132 -0.10 -6.29 -1.62
C PHE A 132 -0.37 -7.39 -2.65
N PRO A 133 0.58 -8.25 -3.05
CA PRO A 133 0.29 -9.38 -3.94
C PRO A 133 -0.81 -10.28 -3.36
N LYS A 134 -0.71 -10.64 -2.08
CA LYS A 134 -1.69 -11.50 -1.42
C LYS A 134 -3.06 -10.84 -1.25
N LEU A 135 -3.07 -9.55 -0.93
CA LEU A 135 -4.31 -8.77 -0.89
C LEU A 135 -4.95 -8.68 -2.28
N LYS A 136 -4.15 -8.44 -3.33
CA LYS A 136 -4.63 -8.40 -4.72
C LYS A 136 -5.24 -9.74 -5.11
N ASP A 137 -4.59 -10.85 -4.78
CA ASP A 137 -5.11 -12.19 -5.06
C ASP A 137 -6.44 -12.45 -4.36
N TYR A 138 -6.60 -11.99 -3.11
CA TYR A 138 -7.87 -12.09 -2.38
C TYR A 138 -8.99 -11.25 -3.02
N LEU A 139 -8.67 -10.02 -3.47
CA LEU A 139 -9.65 -9.13 -4.11
C LEU A 139 -9.96 -9.55 -5.56
N LYS A 140 -9.09 -10.35 -6.19
CA LYS A 140 -9.19 -10.75 -7.58
C LYS A 140 -10.46 -11.57 -7.82
N GLY A 141 -11.16 -11.25 -8.91
CA GLY A 141 -12.38 -11.94 -9.31
C GLY A 141 -13.64 -11.50 -8.56
N ASN A 142 -13.51 -10.68 -7.51
CA ASN A 142 -14.65 -10.13 -6.78
C ASN A 142 -15.11 -8.80 -7.39
N ARG A 143 -16.40 -8.51 -7.24
CA ARG A 143 -17.02 -7.25 -7.60
C ARG A 143 -17.58 -6.59 -6.35
N TYR A 144 -17.22 -5.33 -6.15
CA TYR A 144 -17.68 -4.50 -5.04
C TYR A 144 -18.56 -3.40 -5.61
N GLU A 145 -19.80 -3.27 -5.15
CA GLU A 145 -20.72 -2.26 -5.70
C GLU A 145 -20.37 -0.87 -5.17
N THR A 146 -19.91 -0.77 -3.92
CA THR A 146 -19.53 0.49 -3.28
C THR A 146 -18.09 0.49 -2.76
N ASP A 147 -17.55 1.70 -2.57
CA ASP A 147 -16.27 1.91 -1.87
C ASP A 147 -16.27 1.29 -0.47
N GLU A 148 -17.41 1.29 0.20
CA GLU A 148 -17.56 0.74 1.54
C GLU A 148 -17.47 -0.79 1.53
N ASP A 149 -18.00 -1.45 0.50
CA ASP A 149 -17.89 -2.90 0.34
C ASP A 149 -16.43 -3.35 0.21
N VAL A 150 -15.65 -2.65 -0.62
CA VAL A 150 -14.21 -2.98 -0.79
C VAL A 150 -13.40 -2.65 0.47
N LYS A 151 -13.69 -1.53 1.15
CA LYS A 151 -13.06 -1.20 2.45
C LYS A 151 -13.31 -2.29 3.47
N ASN A 152 -14.56 -2.75 3.60
CA ASN A 152 -14.93 -3.80 4.54
C ASN A 152 -14.30 -5.15 4.17
N ALA A 153 -14.21 -5.49 2.88
CA ALA A 153 -13.52 -6.69 2.43
C ALA A 153 -12.02 -6.68 2.79
N VAL A 154 -11.34 -5.54 2.56
CA VAL A 154 -9.94 -5.35 2.96
C VAL A 154 -9.79 -5.46 4.48
N LEU A 155 -10.67 -4.81 5.25
CA LEU A 155 -10.62 -4.87 6.72
C LEU A 155 -10.93 -6.27 7.27
N SER A 156 -11.79 -7.05 6.61
CA SER A 156 -12.01 -8.46 6.96
C SER A 156 -10.74 -9.26 6.70
N TRP A 157 -10.18 -9.15 5.50
CA TRP A 157 -8.95 -9.84 5.14
C TRP A 157 -7.81 -9.55 6.12
N CYS A 158 -7.62 -8.28 6.50
CA CYS A 158 -6.61 -7.91 7.50
C CYS A 158 -6.83 -8.59 8.86
N ARG A 159 -8.09 -8.84 9.27
CA ARG A 159 -8.44 -9.51 10.54
C ARG A 159 -8.34 -11.03 10.44
N ASP A 160 -8.59 -11.59 9.27
CA ASP A 160 -8.61 -13.03 9.04
C ASP A 160 -7.20 -13.64 8.90
N ASN A 161 -6.19 -12.81 8.63
CA ASN A 161 -4.79 -13.24 8.59
C ASN A 161 -4.17 -13.29 10.00
N THR A 162 -3.38 -14.34 10.25
CA THR A 162 -2.78 -14.62 11.56
C THR A 162 -1.46 -13.88 11.80
N ALA A 163 -1.00 -13.80 13.04
CA ALA A 163 0.32 -13.26 13.36
C ALA A 163 1.44 -14.00 12.60
N ASP A 164 1.37 -15.34 12.47
CA ASP A 164 2.36 -16.13 11.74
C ASP A 164 2.46 -15.74 10.26
N PHE A 165 1.34 -15.36 9.65
CA PHE A 165 1.31 -14.84 8.28
C PHE A 165 2.16 -13.57 8.16
N PHE A 166 1.94 -12.60 9.04
CA PHE A 166 2.68 -11.34 9.00
C PHE A 166 4.14 -11.52 9.41
N ALA A 167 4.42 -12.33 10.43
CA ALA A 167 5.78 -12.69 10.83
C ALA A 167 6.57 -13.30 9.65
N GLY A 168 5.95 -14.20 8.88
CA GLY A 168 6.56 -14.79 7.68
C GLY A 168 6.89 -13.75 6.59
N GLY A 169 6.08 -12.70 6.45
CA GLY A 169 6.37 -11.59 5.55
C GLY A 169 7.57 -10.74 6.00
N ILE A 170 7.67 -10.46 7.30
CA ILE A 170 8.81 -9.72 7.88
C ILE A 170 10.10 -10.54 7.82
N GLN A 171 10.04 -11.85 8.07
CA GLN A 171 11.22 -12.73 8.00
C GLN A 171 11.84 -12.79 6.59
N GLN A 172 11.01 -12.71 5.54
CA GLN A 172 11.50 -12.69 4.16
C GLN A 172 12.35 -11.46 3.82
N VAL A 173 12.21 -10.35 4.56
CA VAL A 173 13.02 -9.14 4.37
C VAL A 173 14.51 -9.45 4.54
N VAL A 174 14.88 -10.24 5.56
CA VAL A 174 16.29 -10.60 5.83
C VAL A 174 16.87 -11.40 4.67
N CYS A 175 16.13 -12.38 4.16
CA CYS A 175 16.56 -13.19 3.02
C CYS A 175 16.72 -12.35 1.75
N ARG A 176 15.79 -11.43 1.49
CA ARG A 176 15.85 -10.54 0.32
C ARG A 176 17.01 -9.56 0.40
N TRP A 177 17.31 -8.99 1.56
CA TRP A 177 18.50 -8.15 1.74
C TRP A 177 19.79 -8.91 1.50
N GLN A 178 19.87 -10.17 1.97
CA GLN A 178 21.03 -11.02 1.74
C GLN A 178 21.24 -11.28 0.24
N LEU A 179 20.17 -11.59 -0.49
CA LEU A 179 20.24 -11.77 -1.95
C LEU A 179 20.63 -10.49 -2.68
N CYS A 180 20.10 -9.33 -2.27
CA CYS A 180 20.48 -8.04 -2.83
C CYS A 180 21.99 -7.77 -2.67
N ILE A 181 22.56 -8.12 -1.51
CA ILE A 181 24.02 -8.01 -1.27
C ILE A 181 24.79 -9.01 -2.15
N GLU A 182 24.35 -10.27 -2.22
CA GLU A 182 25.00 -11.30 -3.02
C GLU A 182 24.98 -11.02 -4.52
N TRP A 183 23.99 -10.25 -4.98
CA TRP A 183 23.83 -9.86 -6.38
C TRP A 183 24.30 -8.43 -6.64
N ASP A 184 25.17 -7.89 -5.78
CA ASP A 184 25.80 -6.56 -5.94
C ASP A 184 24.79 -5.41 -6.16
N GLY A 185 23.61 -5.52 -5.54
CA GLY A 185 22.54 -4.52 -5.61
C GLY A 185 21.56 -4.71 -6.78
N ASP A 186 21.66 -5.80 -7.54
CA ASP A 186 20.69 -6.13 -8.59
C ASP A 186 19.34 -6.56 -7.99
N TYR A 187 18.29 -6.52 -8.82
CA TYR A 187 16.92 -6.84 -8.42
C TYR A 187 16.81 -8.29 -7.94
N VAL A 188 16.12 -8.49 -6.82
CA VAL A 188 15.96 -9.80 -6.17
C VAL A 188 14.80 -10.61 -6.78
N GLU A 189 14.24 -10.17 -7.92
CA GLU A 189 13.04 -10.79 -8.49
C GLU A 189 13.31 -12.19 -9.09
N LYS A 190 12.33 -13.08 -8.87
CA LYS A 190 12.09 -14.35 -9.56
C LYS A 190 10.62 -14.43 -9.95
#